data_AF-A0AAV2SI11-F1
#
_entry.id   AF-A0AAV2SI11-F1
#
_cell.length_a   1.000
_cell.length_b   1.000
_cell.length_c   1.000
_cell.angle_alpha   90.00
_cell.angle_beta   90.00
_cell.angle_gamma   90.00
#
_symmetry.space_group_name_H-M   'P 1'
#
loop_
_entity.id
_entity.type
_entity.pdbx_description
1 polymer ?
#
loop_
_entity_poly.entity_id
_entity_poly.type
_entity_poly.pdbx_seq_one_letter_code
_entity_poly.pdbx_strand_id
1 'polypeptide(L)'
;FHRSVRLLCSAIFMVQMSMYMAIVVYAPALALSQVTGMNLYLIVCLICIVCIFYTTIGGMKAVLWTDALQVVIMYATMLFVVWKGAMDVGGWTYVWQKNQESGRVQYM
;
A
#
# COMPACT_ATOMS: atom_id res chain seq x y z
N PHE A 1 29.64 7.65 -21.00
CA PHE A 1 29.00 7.18 -19.76
C PHE A 1 29.89 6.13 -19.07
N HIS A 2 30.61 6.51 -18.01
CA HIS A 2 31.54 5.60 -17.32
C HIS A 2 30.80 4.52 -16.50
N ARG A 3 31.28 3.28 -16.55
CA ARG A 3 30.74 2.11 -15.82
C ARG A 3 30.68 2.35 -14.31
N SER A 4 31.63 3.11 -13.76
CA SER A 4 31.70 3.46 -12.33
C SER A 4 30.52 4.32 -11.88
N VAL A 5 30.10 5.30 -12.69
CA VAL A 5 28.93 6.14 -12.38
C VAL A 5 27.64 5.30 -12.41
N ARG A 6 27.52 4.38 -13.37
CA ARG A 6 26.37 3.47 -13.44
C ARG A 6 26.29 2.56 -12.22
N LEU A 7 27.42 2.01 -11.77
CA LEU A 7 27.50 1.18 -10.57
C LEU A 7 27.15 1.98 -9.30
N LEU A 8 27.68 3.19 -9.15
CA LEU A 8 27.36 4.07 -8.03
C LEU A 8 25.88 4.43 -7.99
N CYS A 9 25.29 4.83 -9.12
CA CYS A 9 23.86 5.12 -9.21
C CYS A 9 23.00 3.90 -8.87
N SER A 10 23.32 2.72 -9.41
CA SER A 10 22.58 1.48 -9.07
C SER A 10 22.71 1.11 -7.60
N ALA A 11 23.90 1.28 -6.99
CA ALA A 11 24.11 1.01 -5.58
C ALA A 11 23.30 1.95 -4.67
N ILE A 12 23.34 3.25 -4.95
CA ILE A 12 22.55 4.26 -4.22
C ILE A 12 21.05 3.95 -4.37
N PHE A 13 20.60 3.62 -5.58
CA PHE A 13 19.20 3.27 -5.84
C PHE A 13 18.75 2.03 -5.06
N MET A 14 19.57 0.98 -5.02
CA MET A 14 19.25 -0.24 -4.24
C MET A 14 19.11 0.05 -2.75
N VAL A 15 20.00 0.88 -2.18
CA VAL A 15 19.94 1.27 -0.76
C VAL A 15 18.71 2.15 -0.49
N GLN A 16 18.44 3.12 -1.36
CA GLN A 16 17.25 3.96 -1.23
C GLN A 16 15.96 3.12 -1.28
N MET A 17 15.89 2.18 -2.23
CA MET A 17 14.72 1.32 -2.41
C MET A 17 14.51 0.39 -1.23
N SER A 18 15.58 -0.19 -0.65
CA SER A 18 15.45 -1.07 0.51
C SER A 18 14.93 -0.33 1.75
N MET A 19 15.42 0.90 2.00
CA MET A 19 14.91 1.76 3.08
C MET A 19 13.45 2.16 2.85
N TYR A 20 13.08 2.50 1.62
CA TYR A 20 11.71 2.86 1.28
C TYR A 20 10.74 1.69 1.52
N MET A 21 11.10 0.49 1.06
CA MET A 21 10.28 -0.71 1.26
C MET A 21 10.06 -1.04 2.75
N ALA A 22 11.05 -0.81 3.61
CA ALA A 22 10.88 -0.99 5.05
C ALA A 22 9.78 -0.08 5.64
N ILE A 23 9.68 1.18 5.17
CA ILE A 23 8.63 2.12 5.57
C ILE A 23 7.27 1.67 5.01
N VAL A 24 7.22 1.21 3.76
CA VAL A 24 5.98 0.72 3.14
C VAL A 24 5.41 -0.48 3.88
N VAL A 25 6.25 -1.42 4.33
CA VAL A 25 5.82 -2.60 5.11
C VAL A 25 5.33 -2.23 6.52
N TYR A 26 5.82 -1.13 7.08
CA TYR A 26 5.40 -0.66 8.41
C TYR A 26 3.93 -0.23 8.45
N ALA A 27 3.41 0.40 7.39
CA ALA A 27 2.02 0.87 7.34
C ALA A 27 0.97 -0.27 7.50
N PRO A 28 0.99 -1.37 6.73
CA PRO A 28 0.06 -2.48 6.93
C PRO A 28 0.34 -3.22 8.25
N ALA A 29 1.58 -3.28 8.72
CA ALA A 29 1.90 -3.88 10.02
C ALA A 29 1.28 -3.11 11.18
N LEU A 30 1.32 -1.77 11.12
CA LEU A 30 0.66 -0.90 12.08
C LEU A 30 -0.85 -1.08 12.04
N ALA A 31 -1.46 -1.07 10.85
CA ALA A 31 -2.90 -1.29 10.70
C ALA A 31 -3.32 -2.66 11.28
N LEU A 32 -2.57 -3.72 10.99
CA LEU A 32 -2.85 -5.06 11.51
C LEU A 32 -2.62 -5.15 13.03
N SER A 33 -1.64 -4.43 13.58
CA SER A 33 -1.42 -4.32 15.03
C SER A 33 -2.60 -3.65 15.72
N GLN A 34 -3.17 -2.59 15.12
CA GLN A 34 -4.35 -1.93 15.66
C GLN A 34 -5.60 -2.84 15.63
N VAL A 35 -5.77 -3.63 14.58
CA VAL A 35 -6.94 -4.52 14.44
C VAL A 35 -6.83 -5.76 15.34
N THR A 36 -5.62 -6.34 15.47
CA THR A 36 -5.41 -7.58 16.24
C THR A 36 -5.04 -7.32 17.70
N GLY A 37 -4.60 -6.10 18.05
CA GLY A 37 -4.07 -5.75 19.36
C GLY A 37 -2.70 -6.36 19.67
N MET A 38 -2.06 -7.05 18.72
CA MET A 38 -0.75 -7.68 18.92
C MET A 38 0.39 -6.67 18.82
N ASN A 39 1.54 -7.03 19.40
CA ASN A 39 2.75 -6.23 19.33
C ASN A 39 3.21 -6.04 17.87
N LEU A 40 3.46 -4.78 17.49
CA LEU A 40 3.87 -4.39 16.14
C LEU A 40 5.13 -5.14 15.66
N TYR A 41 6.12 -5.33 16.54
CA TYR A 41 7.37 -6.01 16.18
C TYR A 41 7.12 -7.46 15.73
N LEU A 42 6.16 -8.15 16.36
CA LEU A 42 5.80 -9.53 16.02
C LEU A 42 5.13 -9.58 14.64
N ILE A 43 4.23 -8.64 14.36
CA ILE A 43 3.54 -8.54 13.07
C ILE A 43 4.51 -8.22 11.94
N VAL A 44 5.40 -7.24 12.13
CA VAL A 44 6.42 -6.90 11.12
C VAL A 44 7.28 -8.14 10.81
N CYS A 45 7.68 -8.89 11.84
CA CYS A 45 8.47 -10.10 11.66
C CYS A 45 7.71 -11.16 10.83
N LEU A 46 6.43 -11.39 11.14
CA LEU A 46 5.57 -12.31 10.37
C LEU A 46 5.43 -11.89 8.91
N ILE A 47 5.12 -10.62 8.64
CA ILE A 47 4.97 -10.10 7.26
C ILE A 47 6.28 -10.27 6.49
N CYS A 48 7.42 -9.94 7.10
CA CYS A 48 8.73 -10.12 6.47
C CYS A 48 9.04 -11.60 6.16
N ILE A 49 8.74 -12.52 7.07
CA ILE A 49 8.94 -13.96 6.84
C ILE A 49 8.10 -14.45 5.66
N VAL A 50 6.81 -14.12 5.65
CA VAL A 50 5.91 -14.48 4.54
C VAL A 50 6.42 -13.87 3.23
N CYS A 51 6.83 -12.60 3.26
CA CYS A 51 7.34 -11.87 2.11
C CYS A 51 8.58 -12.51 1.50
N ILE A 52 9.58 -12.81 2.34
CA ILE A 52 10.80 -13.49 1.91
C ILE A 52 10.47 -14.88 1.38
N PHE A 53 9.61 -15.64 2.06
CA PHE A 53 9.28 -17.01 1.68
C PHE A 53 8.66 -17.09 0.28
N TYR A 54 7.62 -16.29 -0.01
CA TYR A 54 6.99 -16.32 -1.34
C TYR A 54 7.90 -15.73 -2.42
N THR A 55 8.73 -14.73 -2.08
CA THR A 55 9.69 -14.12 -3.02
C THR A 55 10.79 -15.10 -3.40
N THR A 56 11.34 -15.84 -2.44
CA THR A 56 12.41 -16.81 -2.67
C THR A 56 11.93 -18.01 -3.49
N ILE A 57 10.72 -18.52 -3.24
CA ILE A 57 10.19 -19.70 -3.94
C ILE A 57 9.80 -19.35 -5.39
N GLY A 58 9.14 -18.21 -5.59
CA GLY A 58 8.55 -17.87 -6.87
C GLY A 58 9.42 -17.02 -7.81
N GLY A 59 10.50 -16.44 -7.29
CA GLY A 59 11.37 -15.53 -8.02
C GLY A 59 10.65 -14.28 -8.55
N MET A 60 11.26 -13.57 -9.51
CA MET A 60 10.70 -12.33 -10.07
C MET A 60 9.31 -12.53 -10.71
N LYS A 61 9.01 -13.72 -11.26
CA LYS A 61 7.71 -14.00 -11.89
C LYS A 61 6.57 -14.02 -10.87
N ALA A 62 6.77 -14.64 -9.72
CA ALA A 62 5.74 -14.65 -8.69
C ALA A 62 5.52 -13.27 -8.09
N VAL A 63 6.59 -12.49 -7.89
CA VAL A 63 6.49 -11.10 -7.40
C VAL A 63 5.62 -10.26 -8.34
N LEU A 64 5.82 -10.37 -9.65
CA LEU A 64 5.00 -9.66 -10.65
C LEU A 64 3.53 -10.09 -10.59
N TRP A 65 3.27 -11.39 -10.40
CA TRP A 65 1.90 -11.89 -10.28
C TRP A 65 1.23 -11.35 -9.01
N THR A 66 1.94 -11.36 -7.88
CA THR A 66 1.42 -10.80 -6.62
C THR A 66 1.22 -9.29 -6.69
N ASP A 67 2.09 -8.55 -7.39
CA ASP A 67 1.96 -7.11 -7.58
C ASP A 67 0.74 -6.77 -8.45
N ALA A 68 0.53 -7.50 -9.56
CA ALA A 68 -0.65 -7.34 -10.40
C ALA A 68 -1.95 -7.61 -9.61
N LEU A 69 -1.99 -8.67 -8.80
CA LEU A 69 -3.13 -8.97 -7.93
C LEU A 69 -3.34 -7.88 -6.87
N GLN A 70 -2.27 -7.38 -6.26
CA GLN A 70 -2.35 -6.34 -5.23
C GLN A 70 -2.98 -5.05 -5.78
N VAL A 71 -2.59 -4.64 -7.00
CA VAL A 71 -3.17 -3.47 -7.66
C VAL A 71 -4.67 -3.67 -7.91
N VAL A 72 -5.08 -4.84 -8.42
CA VAL A 72 -6.50 -5.16 -8.66
C VAL A 72 -7.31 -5.12 -7.35
N ILE A 73 -6.80 -5.75 -6.29
CA ILE A 73 -7.47 -5.78 -4.99
C ILE A 73 -7.55 -4.38 -4.37
N MET A 74 -6.51 -3.55 -4.53
CA MET A 74 -6.49 -2.18 -4.04
C MET A 74 -7.62 -1.35 -4.66
N TYR A 75 -7.78 -1.39 -5.98
CA TYR A 75 -8.87 -0.68 -6.66
C TYR A 75 -10.25 -1.22 -6.28
N ALA A 76 -10.41 -2.55 -6.22
CA ALA A 76 -11.67 -3.17 -5.81
C ALA A 76 -12.07 -2.77 -4.38
N THR A 77 -11.12 -2.80 -3.44
CA THR A 77 -11.34 -2.41 -2.04
C THR A 77 -11.67 -0.93 -1.94
N MET A 78 -10.98 -0.07 -2.69
CA MET A 78 -11.26 1.37 -2.71
C MET A 78 -12.68 1.66 -3.18
N LEU A 79 -13.12 1.07 -4.29
CA LEU A 79 -14.49 1.22 -4.78
C LEU A 79 -15.52 0.70 -3.78
N PHE A 80 -15.25 -0.45 -3.16
CA PHE A 80 -16.12 -1.03 -2.15
C PHE A 80 -16.25 -0.13 -0.91
N VAL A 81 -15.14 0.42 -0.41
CA VAL A 81 -15.13 1.36 0.73
C VAL A 81 -15.89 2.64 0.40
N VAL A 82 -15.72 3.20 -0.80
CA VAL A 82 -16.48 4.39 -1.24
C VAL A 82 -17.98 4.08 -1.30
N TRP A 83 -18.35 2.93 -1.86
CA TRP A 83 -19.75 2.53 -1.96
C TRP A 83 -20.41 2.29 -0.60
N LYS A 84 -19.76 1.51 0.28
CA LYS A 84 -20.22 1.30 1.66
C LYS A 84 -20.29 2.61 2.46
N GLY A 85 -19.27 3.45 2.35
CA GLY A 85 -19.26 4.77 2.98
C GLY A 85 -20.38 5.68 2.48
N ALA A 86 -20.70 5.65 1.18
CA ALA A 86 -21.82 6.40 0.64
C ALA A 86 -23.17 5.88 1.16
N MET A 87 -23.32 4.57 1.37
CA MET A 87 -24.54 4.00 1.94
C MET A 87 -24.72 4.34 3.43
N ASP A 88 -23.67 4.21 4.24
CA ASP A 88 -23.74 4.48 5.69
C ASP A 88 -24.01 5.96 6.01
N VAL A 89 -23.59 6.86 5.13
CA VAL A 89 -23.72 8.31 5.34
C VAL A 89 -25.06 8.86 4.79
N GLY A 90 -25.96 8.00 4.27
CA GLY A 90 -27.32 8.38 3.86
C GLY A 90 -27.54 8.45 2.35
N GLY A 91 -26.62 7.90 1.55
CA GLY A 91 -26.71 7.80 0.09
C GLY A 91 -25.82 8.78 -0.66
N TRP A 92 -25.63 8.51 -1.96
CA TRP A 92 -24.81 9.32 -2.87
C TRP A 92 -25.23 10.80 -2.93
N THR A 93 -26.53 11.06 -2.77
CA THR A 93 -27.08 12.43 -2.75
C THR A 93 -26.62 13.23 -1.54
N TYR A 94 -26.56 12.62 -0.35
CA TYR A 94 -26.08 13.29 0.86
C TYR A 94 -24.57 13.52 0.82
N VAL A 95 -23.79 12.58 0.25
CA VAL A 95 -22.34 12.77 0.03
C VAL A 95 -22.08 13.96 -0.90
N TRP A 96 -22.86 14.10 -1.97
CA TRP A 96 -22.76 15.22 -2.90
C TRP A 96 -23.11 16.56 -2.24
N GLN A 97 -24.18 16.59 -1.46
CA GLN A 97 -24.64 17.79 -0.75
C GLN A 97 -23.65 18.23 0.34
N LYS A 98 -23.09 17.28 1.09
CA LYS A 98 -22.04 17.54 2.09
C LYS A 98 -20.72 18.01 1.47
N ASN A 99 -20.40 17.56 0.25
CA ASN A 99 -19.25 18.07 -0.50
C ASN A 99 -19.47 19.51 -0.97
N GLN A 100 -20.70 19.87 -1.34
CA GLN A 100 -21.10 21.24 -1.67
C GLN A 100 -21.04 22.16 -0.44
N GLU A 101 -21.57 21.73 0.70
CA GLU A 101 -21.55 22.48 1.96
C GLU A 101 -20.13 22.62 2.54
N SER A 102 -19.24 21.64 2.33
CA SER A 102 -17.84 21.72 2.75
C SER A 102 -16.98 22.63 1.85
N GLY A 103 -17.56 23.28 0.84
CA GLY A 103 -16.87 24.24 -0.04
C GLY A 103 -15.81 23.62 -0.96
N ARG A 104 -15.68 22.29 -1.03
CA ARG A 104 -14.61 21.60 -1.80
C ARG A 104 -14.84 21.65 -3.32
N VAL A 105 -16.04 21.99 -3.75
CA VAL A 105 -16.45 22.12 -5.16
C VAL A 105 -16.48 23.57 -5.66
N GLN A 106 -16.25 24.57 -4.81
CA GLN A 106 -16.27 25.98 -5.20
C GLN A 106 -14.91 26.49 -5.74
N TYR A 107 -13.89 25.64 -5.76
CA TYR A 107 -12.54 25.94 -6.29
C TYR A 107 -12.18 25.12 -7.54
N MET A 108 -13.18 24.53 -8.20
CA MET A 108 -13.06 23.86 -9.51
C MET A 108 -13.85 24.66 -10.53
#